data_AF-A0A517WIW3-F1
#
_entry.id   AF-A0A517WIW3-F1
#
_cell.length_a   1.000
_cell.length_b   1.000
_cell.length_c   1.000
_cell.angle_alpha   90.00
_cell.angle_beta   90.00
_cell.angle_gamma   90.00
#
_symmetry.space_group_name_H-M   'P 1'
#
loop_
_entity.id
_entity.type
_entity.pdbx_description
1 polymer ?
#
loop_
_entity_poly.entity_id
_entity_poly.type
_entity_poly.pdbx_seq_one_letter_code
_entity_poly.pdbx_strand_id
1 'polypeptide(L)'
;MIAPCFELGFSLELGGQYSWRLKEGELRYRGTREFAGLIEGRIPVSDGQIERFVAALDLLDTWNWRDDYHPQDVQMEVMDGGHWWFTAKLHDRVCHSAGENAYPSYHDPRQTTLNPERFDLLRAGLSEAFQIEHFIYQARWRQQQAERLAADETSSRE
;
A
#
# COMPACT_ATOMS: atom_id res chain seq x y z
N MET A 1 16.89 17.43 10.37
CA MET A 1 16.61 16.00 10.20
C MET A 1 15.53 15.89 9.13
N ILE A 2 15.74 15.12 8.06
CA ILE A 2 14.70 14.91 7.03
C ILE A 2 13.73 13.89 7.61
N ALA A 3 12.45 14.26 7.74
CA ALA A 3 11.42 13.34 8.22
C ALA A 3 11.27 12.15 7.25
N PRO A 4 11.16 10.92 7.75
CA PRO A 4 10.88 9.76 6.91
C PRO A 4 9.61 9.99 6.11
N CYS A 5 9.64 9.63 4.83
CA CYS A 5 8.44 9.59 4.01
C CYS A 5 8.41 8.31 3.20
N PHE A 6 7.22 7.74 3.05
CA PHE A 6 7.01 6.60 2.17
C PHE A 6 5.64 6.70 1.52
N GLU A 7 5.47 5.97 0.44
CA GLU A 7 4.21 5.72 -0.22
C GLU A 7 4.22 4.32 -0.79
N LEU A 8 3.23 3.52 -0.42
CA LEU A 8 2.95 2.24 -1.04
C LEU A 8 1.59 2.33 -1.70
N GLY A 9 1.53 2.02 -3.00
CA GLY A 9 0.29 2.11 -3.75
C GLY A 9 0.11 1.03 -4.79
N PHE A 10 -1.15 0.92 -5.20
CA PHE A 10 -1.68 -0.11 -6.06
C PHE A 10 -2.66 0.50 -7.03
N SER A 11 -2.63 0.02 -8.26
CA SER A 11 -3.60 0.30 -9.31
C SER A 11 -4.05 -1.03 -9.87
N LEU A 12 -5.36 -1.26 -9.84
CA LEU A 12 -6.00 -2.38 -10.53
C LEU A 12 -6.82 -1.77 -11.66
N GLU A 13 -6.61 -2.26 -12.89
CA GLU A 13 -7.23 -1.70 -14.11
C GLU A 13 -8.74 -1.47 -13.97
N LEU A 14 -9.44 -2.39 -13.30
CA LEU A 14 -10.88 -2.30 -13.03
C LEU A 14 -11.21 -1.98 -11.57
N GLY A 15 -10.26 -2.12 -10.63
CA GLY A 15 -10.47 -1.94 -9.19
C GLY A 15 -10.25 -0.51 -8.70
N GLY A 16 -9.61 0.34 -9.52
CA GLY A 16 -9.19 1.68 -9.13
C GLY A 16 -7.81 1.69 -8.49
N GLN A 17 -7.44 2.85 -7.98
CA GLN A 17 -6.10 3.11 -7.45
C GLN A 17 -6.21 3.49 -5.98
N TYR A 18 -5.29 2.99 -5.15
CA TYR A 18 -5.13 3.44 -3.77
C TYR A 18 -3.65 3.49 -3.35
N SER A 19 -3.39 4.25 -2.28
CA SER A 19 -2.06 4.36 -1.67
C SER A 19 -2.16 4.71 -0.19
N TRP A 20 -1.14 4.27 0.55
CA TRP A 20 -0.86 4.66 1.93
C TRP A 20 0.44 5.44 1.94
N ARG A 21 0.40 6.67 2.45
CA ARG A 21 1.54 7.60 2.44
C ARG A 21 1.85 8.10 3.84
N LEU A 22 3.09 7.98 4.27
CA LEU A 22 3.60 8.72 5.43
C LEU A 22 4.24 10.02 4.97
N LYS A 23 3.77 11.12 5.54
CA LYS A 23 4.36 12.44 5.36
C LYS A 23 4.13 13.26 6.62
N GLU A 24 5.17 13.94 7.10
CA GLU A 24 5.08 14.88 8.24
C GLU A 24 4.53 14.22 9.52
N GLY A 25 4.85 12.96 9.77
CA GLY A 25 4.35 12.23 10.95
C GLY A 25 2.88 11.82 10.86
N GLU A 26 2.28 11.89 9.67
CA GLU A 26 0.91 11.47 9.41
C GLU A 26 0.87 10.39 8.33
N LEU A 27 0.15 9.30 8.61
CA LEU A 27 -0.26 8.33 7.62
C LEU A 27 -1.54 8.84 6.93
N ARG A 28 -1.56 8.76 5.61
CA ARG A 28 -2.66 9.24 4.78
C ARG A 28 -3.06 8.17 3.78
N TYR A 29 -4.35 7.86 3.74
CA TYR A 29 -4.92 7.03 2.69
C TYR A 29 -5.39 7.93 1.53
N ARG A 30 -5.11 7.50 0.29
CA ARG A 30 -5.68 8.12 -0.92
C ARG A 30 -6.13 7.01 -1.84
N GLY A 31 -7.40 6.99 -2.22
CA GLY A 31 -7.89 6.07 -3.24
C GLY A 31 -9.13 6.60 -3.96
N THR A 32 -9.48 5.98 -5.08
CA THR A 32 -10.56 6.46 -5.97
C THR A 32 -11.89 5.73 -5.80
N ARG A 33 -11.95 4.63 -5.03
CA ARG A 33 -13.17 3.83 -4.84
C ARG A 33 -13.33 3.30 -3.42
N GLU A 34 -12.73 2.15 -3.11
CA GLU A 34 -13.14 1.25 -2.01
C GLU A 34 -13.27 1.93 -0.64
N PHE A 35 -12.40 2.89 -0.32
CA PHE A 35 -12.43 3.62 0.96
C PHE A 35 -12.34 5.15 0.82
N ALA A 36 -12.62 5.67 -0.37
CA ALA A 36 -12.53 7.10 -0.64
C ALA A 36 -13.50 7.87 0.27
N GLY A 37 -12.98 8.80 1.09
CA GLY A 37 -13.79 9.58 2.03
C GLY A 37 -14.24 8.83 3.29
N LEU A 38 -13.91 7.53 3.44
CA LEU A 38 -14.29 6.73 4.62
C LEU A 38 -13.16 6.61 5.65
N ILE A 39 -11.91 6.58 5.18
CA ILE A 39 -10.71 6.62 6.03
C ILE A 39 -10.35 8.07 6.33
N GLU A 40 -10.01 8.37 7.58
CA GLU A 40 -9.55 9.69 7.99
C GLU A 40 -8.32 10.11 7.18
N GLY A 41 -8.34 11.32 6.62
CA GLY A 41 -7.32 11.75 5.66
C GLY A 41 -5.93 11.96 6.27
N ARG A 42 -5.82 12.04 7.61
CA ARG A 42 -4.58 12.28 8.35
C ARG A 42 -4.62 11.53 9.67
N ILE A 43 -3.82 10.48 9.79
CA ILE A 43 -3.72 9.61 10.97
C ILE A 43 -2.35 9.88 11.60
N PRO A 44 -2.27 10.43 12.82
CA PRO A 44 -1.00 10.61 13.52
C PRO A 44 -0.28 9.28 13.73
N VAL A 45 1.04 9.26 13.52
CA VAL A 45 1.88 8.09 13.81
C VAL A 45 2.90 8.41 14.89
N SER A 46 3.24 7.40 15.70
CA SER A 46 4.32 7.49 16.69
C SER A 46 5.66 7.10 16.08
N ASP A 47 6.75 7.59 16.67
CA ASP A 47 8.12 7.23 16.26
C ASP A 47 8.34 5.72 16.29
N GLY A 48 7.80 5.02 17.30
CA GLY A 48 7.89 3.56 17.39
C GLY A 48 7.12 2.80 16.29
N GLN A 49 6.14 3.41 15.62
CA GLN A 49 5.52 2.82 14.42
C GLN A 49 6.41 3.02 13.19
N ILE A 50 7.02 4.21 13.07
CA ILE A 50 7.97 4.52 12.02
C ILE A 50 9.17 3.58 12.11
N GLU A 51 9.76 3.42 13.29
CA GLU A 51 10.90 2.52 13.53
C GLU A 51 10.59 1.07 13.17
N ARG A 52 9.41 0.57 13.54
CA ARG A 52 8.94 -0.78 13.15
C ARG A 52 8.88 -0.94 11.64
N PHE A 53 8.35 0.05 10.93
CA PHE A 53 8.29 -0.04 9.47
C PHE A 53 9.68 0.07 8.84
N VAL A 54 10.54 0.95 9.34
CA VAL A 54 11.94 1.05 8.88
C VAL A 54 12.68 -0.28 9.07
N ALA A 55 12.48 -0.98 10.19
CA ALA A 55 13.05 -2.30 10.40
C ALA A 55 12.55 -3.32 9.37
N ALA A 56 11.28 -3.26 8.96
CA ALA A 56 10.75 -4.09 7.88
C ALA A 56 11.39 -3.76 6.52
N LEU A 57 11.62 -2.47 6.22
CA LEU A 57 12.32 -2.04 5.00
C LEU A 57 13.76 -2.57 4.94
N ASP A 58 14.46 -2.49 6.07
CA ASP A 58 15.83 -3.00 6.19
C ASP A 58 15.89 -4.52 6.05
N LEU A 59 14.94 -5.25 6.65
CA LEU A 59 14.83 -6.71 6.51
C LEU A 59 14.54 -7.14 5.06
N LEU A 60 13.71 -6.37 4.35
CA LEU A 60 13.32 -6.64 2.97
C LEU A 60 14.33 -6.10 1.95
N ASP A 61 15.43 -5.52 2.41
CA ASP A 61 16.49 -4.93 1.58
C ASP A 61 15.94 -3.95 0.53
N THR A 62 14.92 -3.16 0.89
CA THR A 62 14.17 -2.31 -0.07
C THR A 62 15.04 -1.29 -0.77
N TRP A 63 16.14 -0.90 -0.14
CA TRP A 63 17.09 0.07 -0.68
C TRP A 63 17.90 -0.47 -1.86
N ASN A 64 17.90 -1.79 -2.08
CA ASN A 64 18.58 -2.46 -3.20
C ASN A 64 17.61 -2.95 -4.29
N TRP A 65 16.32 -2.66 -4.15
CA TRP A 65 15.32 -2.98 -5.17
C TRP A 65 15.59 -2.19 -6.46
N ARG A 66 15.13 -2.73 -7.59
CA ARG A 66 15.14 -2.06 -8.89
C ARG A 66 14.02 -1.04 -8.98
N ASP A 67 14.21 -0.09 -9.88
CA ASP A 67 13.21 0.90 -10.24
C ASP A 67 11.94 0.24 -10.81
N ASP A 68 12.11 -0.76 -11.68
CA ASP A 68 10.97 -1.44 -12.32
C ASP A 68 11.20 -2.96 -12.44
N TYR A 69 10.13 -3.71 -12.18
CA TYR A 69 10.00 -5.15 -12.39
C TYR A 69 8.94 -5.45 -13.45
N HIS A 70 9.32 -6.23 -14.46
CA HIS A 70 8.43 -6.53 -15.60
C HIS A 70 8.28 -8.05 -15.81
N PRO A 71 7.08 -8.55 -16.13
CA PRO A 71 6.87 -9.97 -16.45
C PRO A 71 7.79 -10.50 -17.55
N GLN A 72 8.18 -9.65 -18.49
CA GLN A 72 9.05 -9.99 -19.62
C GLN A 72 10.47 -10.37 -19.15
N ASP A 73 10.91 -9.91 -17.98
CA ASP A 73 12.20 -10.32 -17.38
C ASP A 73 12.26 -11.83 -17.12
N VAL A 74 11.09 -12.48 -17.00
CA VAL A 74 10.94 -13.93 -16.81
C VAL A 74 10.18 -14.59 -17.97
N GLN A 75 10.16 -13.96 -19.14
CA GLN A 75 9.56 -14.46 -20.38
C GLN A 75 8.04 -14.73 -20.29
N MET A 76 7.34 -13.92 -19.50
CA MET A 76 5.89 -14.01 -19.32
C MET A 76 5.19 -12.73 -19.80
N GLU A 77 3.93 -12.85 -20.18
CA GLU A 77 3.01 -11.72 -20.41
C GLU A 77 1.86 -11.80 -19.41
N VAL A 78 1.53 -10.67 -18.78
CA VAL A 78 0.41 -10.54 -17.84
C VAL A 78 -0.50 -9.42 -18.32
N MET A 79 -1.80 -9.69 -18.41
CA MET A 79 -2.80 -8.84 -19.09
C MET A 79 -3.86 -8.24 -18.16
N ASP A 80 -3.80 -8.51 -16.85
CA ASP A 80 -4.81 -8.05 -15.88
C ASP A 80 -4.61 -6.59 -15.41
N GLY A 81 -3.52 -5.95 -15.86
CA GLY A 81 -3.23 -4.53 -15.62
C GLY A 81 -2.95 -4.15 -14.17
N GLY A 82 -2.59 -5.12 -13.32
CA GLY A 82 -2.16 -4.88 -11.95
C GLY A 82 -0.81 -4.17 -11.87
N HIS A 83 -0.79 -2.99 -11.26
CA HIS A 83 0.43 -2.20 -11.06
C HIS A 83 0.62 -1.83 -9.59
N TRP A 84 1.84 -1.94 -9.10
CA TRP A 84 2.21 -1.46 -7.77
C TRP A 84 3.38 -0.48 -7.86
N TRP A 85 3.46 0.42 -6.88
CA TRP A 85 4.62 1.27 -6.68
C TRP A 85 4.92 1.44 -5.20
N PHE A 86 6.20 1.57 -4.90
CA PHE A 86 6.72 1.88 -3.59
C PHE A 86 7.76 2.98 -3.71
N THR A 87 7.60 4.03 -2.92
CA THR A 87 8.62 5.04 -2.73
C THR A 87 8.93 5.19 -1.26
N ALA A 88 10.19 5.29 -0.90
CA ALA A 88 10.63 5.60 0.45
C ALA A 88 11.86 6.47 0.43
N LYS A 89 11.93 7.40 1.39
CA LYS A 89 13.12 8.21 1.65
C LYS A 89 13.36 8.29 3.14
N LEU A 90 14.56 7.91 3.53
CA LEU A 90 15.03 7.96 4.90
C LEU A 90 16.48 8.44 4.90
N HIS A 91 16.69 9.71 5.28
CA HIS A 91 18.01 10.36 5.24
C HIS A 91 18.60 10.33 3.81
N ASP A 92 19.67 9.59 3.59
CA ASP A 92 20.37 9.35 2.33
C ASP A 92 19.87 8.12 1.57
N ARG A 93 19.06 7.27 2.21
CA ARG A 93 18.49 6.07 1.59
C ARG A 93 17.21 6.41 0.84
N VAL A 94 17.15 5.99 -0.42
CA VAL A 94 16.01 6.20 -1.31
C VAL A 94 15.66 4.88 -1.98
N CYS A 95 14.38 4.56 -2.02
CA CYS A 95 13.83 3.47 -2.82
C CYS A 95 12.73 4.05 -3.70
N HIS A 96 12.81 3.81 -5.00
CA HIS A 96 11.75 4.05 -5.97
C HIS A 96 11.63 2.74 -6.72
N SER A 97 10.49 2.07 -6.61
CA SER A 97 10.33 0.73 -7.16
C SER A 97 8.89 0.51 -7.58
N ALA A 98 8.69 -0.14 -8.71
CA ALA A 98 7.38 -0.44 -9.24
C ALA A 98 7.37 -1.77 -9.99
N GLY A 99 6.18 -2.28 -10.27
CA GLY A 99 6.06 -3.47 -11.11
C GLY A 99 4.65 -3.73 -11.62
N GLU A 100 4.61 -4.50 -12.70
CA GLU A 100 3.39 -4.88 -13.42
C GLU A 100 3.11 -6.37 -13.19
N ASN A 101 2.47 -6.73 -12.08
CA ASN A 101 2.37 -8.12 -11.59
C ASN A 101 3.71 -8.87 -11.52
N ALA A 102 4.79 -8.12 -11.38
CA ALA A 102 6.14 -8.60 -11.27
C ALA A 102 6.77 -7.92 -10.06
N TYR A 103 7.60 -8.67 -9.34
CA TYR A 103 8.01 -8.35 -7.98
C TYR A 103 9.49 -8.65 -7.78
N PRO A 104 10.14 -8.06 -6.76
CA PRO A 104 11.47 -8.48 -6.33
C PRO A 104 11.44 -9.90 -5.77
N SER A 105 12.41 -10.73 -6.18
CA SER A 105 12.48 -12.12 -5.71
C SER A 105 12.91 -12.23 -4.24
N TYR A 106 12.56 -13.34 -3.59
CA TYR A 106 13.00 -13.59 -2.22
C TYR A 106 14.51 -13.84 -2.12
N HIS A 107 15.12 -14.53 -3.09
CA HIS A 107 16.55 -14.86 -3.05
C HIS A 107 17.44 -13.65 -3.36
N ASP A 108 17.06 -12.85 -4.36
CA ASP A 108 17.80 -11.66 -4.80
C ASP A 108 16.78 -10.55 -5.14
N PRO A 109 16.75 -9.42 -4.39
CA PRO A 109 15.80 -8.36 -4.64
C PRO A 109 15.95 -7.74 -6.03
N ARG A 110 17.09 -7.88 -6.71
CA ARG A 110 17.29 -7.34 -8.06
C ARG A 110 16.73 -8.25 -9.16
N GLN A 111 16.35 -9.48 -8.82
CA GLN A 111 15.75 -10.42 -9.77
C GLN A 111 14.24 -10.29 -9.76
N THR A 112 13.65 -10.39 -10.93
CA THR A 112 12.21 -10.36 -11.12
C THR A 112 11.61 -11.74 -10.86
N THR A 113 10.45 -11.76 -10.22
CA THR A 113 9.60 -12.94 -10.06
C THR A 113 8.14 -12.54 -10.26
N LEU A 114 7.28 -13.51 -10.61
CA LEU A 114 5.83 -13.33 -10.58
C LEU A 114 5.24 -13.68 -9.20
N ASN A 115 6.06 -14.17 -8.26
CA ASN A 115 5.63 -14.46 -6.91
C ASN A 115 5.68 -13.17 -6.04
N PRO A 116 4.55 -12.72 -5.48
CA PRO A 116 4.50 -11.48 -4.71
C PRO A 116 5.13 -11.57 -3.31
N GLU A 117 5.63 -12.71 -2.84
CA GLU A 117 6.11 -12.93 -1.46
C GLU A 117 6.86 -11.76 -0.80
N ARG A 118 7.97 -11.27 -1.38
CA ARG A 118 8.76 -10.18 -0.78
C ARG A 118 7.96 -8.87 -0.73
N PHE A 119 7.11 -8.65 -1.73
CA PHE A 119 6.24 -7.49 -1.80
C PHE A 119 5.01 -7.61 -0.86
N ASP A 120 4.44 -8.80 -0.68
CA ASP A 120 3.41 -9.05 0.31
C ASP A 120 3.93 -8.90 1.74
N LEU A 121 5.21 -9.21 1.99
CA LEU A 121 5.87 -8.89 3.25
C LEU A 121 6.00 -7.38 3.47
N LEU A 122 6.28 -6.59 2.42
CA LEU A 122 6.28 -5.12 2.52
C LEU A 122 4.90 -4.61 2.93
N ARG A 123 3.84 -5.13 2.30
CA ARG A 123 2.44 -4.80 2.63
C ARG A 123 2.10 -5.19 4.06
N ALA A 124 2.47 -6.39 4.47
CA ALA A 124 2.24 -6.88 5.83
C ALA A 124 2.96 -6.02 6.87
N GLY A 125 4.23 -5.69 6.63
CA GLY A 125 5.01 -4.82 7.52
C GLY A 125 4.41 -3.41 7.63
N LEU A 126 3.90 -2.86 6.53
CA LEU A 126 3.17 -1.59 6.56
C LEU A 126 1.88 -1.72 7.39
N SER A 127 1.07 -2.74 7.11
CA SER A 127 -0.20 -2.96 7.80
C SER A 127 -0.03 -3.19 9.29
N GLU A 128 1.01 -3.93 9.69
CA GLU A 128 1.33 -4.19 11.09
C GLU A 128 1.85 -2.93 11.80
N ALA A 129 2.81 -2.24 11.21
CA ALA A 129 3.41 -1.05 11.82
C ALA A 129 2.37 0.04 12.07
N PHE A 130 1.46 0.24 11.13
CA PHE A 130 0.48 1.32 11.17
C PHE A 130 -0.95 0.88 11.50
N GLN A 131 -1.17 -0.39 11.80
CA GLN A 131 -2.49 -0.94 12.10
C GLN A 131 -3.53 -0.65 10.99
N ILE A 132 -3.11 -0.73 9.73
CA ILE A 132 -3.95 -0.36 8.57
C ILE A 132 -5.30 -1.10 8.56
N GLU A 133 -5.29 -2.39 8.93
CA GLU A 133 -6.49 -3.21 9.01
C GLU A 133 -7.54 -2.64 9.95
N HIS A 134 -7.13 -1.94 11.03
CA HIS A 134 -8.05 -1.27 11.93
C HIS A 134 -8.84 -0.16 11.21
N PHE A 135 -8.16 0.66 10.41
CA PHE A 135 -8.79 1.74 9.66
C PHE A 135 -9.68 1.22 8.53
N ILE A 136 -9.23 0.17 7.83
CA ILE A 136 -10.04 -0.51 6.81
C ILE A 136 -11.31 -1.09 7.43
N TYR A 137 -11.20 -1.77 8.58
CA TYR A 137 -12.35 -2.32 9.29
C TYR A 137 -13.36 -1.23 9.69
N GLN A 138 -12.88 -0.12 10.26
CA GLN A 138 -13.74 1.01 10.61
C GLN A 138 -14.43 1.63 9.38
N ALA A 139 -13.72 1.77 8.27
CA ALA A 139 -14.27 2.27 7.01
C ALA A 139 -15.38 1.36 6.47
N ARG A 140 -15.14 0.04 6.44
CA ARG A 140 -16.15 -0.95 6.02
C ARG A 140 -17.38 -0.94 6.92
N TRP A 141 -17.18 -0.82 8.23
CA TRP A 141 -18.29 -0.71 9.17
C TRP A 141 -19.16 0.54 8.89
N ARG A 142 -18.53 1.72 8.70
CA ARG A 142 -19.24 2.96 8.36
C ARG A 142 -20.02 2.84 7.05
N GLN A 143 -19.44 2.19 6.04
CA GLN A 143 -20.11 1.94 4.77
C GLN A 143 -21.36 1.07 4.94
N GLN A 144 -21.25 -0.05 5.66
CA GLN A 144 -22.39 -0.94 5.91
C GLN A 144 -23.52 -0.25 6.69
N GLN A 145 -23.17 0.63 7.64
CA GLN A 145 -24.18 1.41 8.37
C GLN A 145 -24.89 2.40 7.43
N ALA A 146 -24.17 3.09 6.56
CA ALA A 146 -24.75 4.01 5.58
C ALA A 146 -25.67 3.29 4.58
N GLU A 147 -25.26 2.12 4.09
CA GLU A 147 -26.05 1.30 3.18
C GLU A 147 -27.36 0.80 3.83
N ARG A 148 -27.31 0.40 5.11
CA ARG A 148 -28.50 -0.01 5.88
C ARG A 148 -29.48 1.15 6.06
N LEU A 149 -28.99 2.32 6.48
CA LEU A 149 -29.82 3.51 6.66
C LEU A 149 -30.49 3.93 5.34
N ALA A 150 -29.75 3.90 4.22
CA ALA A 150 -30.30 4.20 2.91
C ALA A 150 -31.40 3.21 2.48
N ALA A 151 -31.22 1.91 2.76
CA ALA A 151 -32.20 0.88 2.46
C ALA A 151 -33.50 1.05 3.27
N ASP A 152 -33.39 1.39 4.56
CA ASP A 152 -34.53 1.65 5.44
C ASP A 152 -35.32 2.90 5.01
N GLU A 153 -34.63 3.95 4.54
CA GLU A 153 -35.26 5.17 4.00
C GLU A 153 -36.01 4.92 2.69
N THR A 154 -35.51 4.05 1.81
CA THR A 154 -36.25 3.63 0.60
C THR A 154 -37.42 2.74 0.93
N SER A 155 -37.29 1.82 1.89
CA SER A 155 -38.40 0.93 2.30
C SER A 155 -39.52 1.67 3.04
N SER A 156 -39.24 2.82 3.66
CA SER A 156 -40.24 3.64 4.35
C SER A 156 -40.98 4.62 3.43
N ARG A 157 -40.61 4.68 2.15
CA ARG A 157 -41.22 5.54 1.11
C ARG A 157 -42.09 4.79 0.11
N GLU A 158 -42.16 3.46 0.22
CA GLU A 158 -43.07 2.56 -0.52
C GLU A 158 -44.29 2.20 0.33
#